data_AF-A0A7C1ZTA0-F1
#
_entry.id   AF-A0A7C1ZTA0-F1
#
_cell.length_a   1.000
_cell.length_b   1.000
_cell.length_c   1.000
_cell.angle_alpha   90.00
_cell.angle_beta   90.00
_cell.angle_gamma   90.00
#
_symmetry.space_group_name_H-M   'P 1'
#
loop_
_entity.id
_entity.type
_entity.pdbx_description
1 polymer ?
#
loop_
_entity_poly.entity_id
_entity_poly.type
_entity_poly.pdbx_seq_one_letter_code
_entity_poly.pdbx_strand_id
1 'polypeptide(L)'
;MTDIPSKDKLEKIPSMVDGRFLLKAIKHIMKGDLLLSKGHIPEAGHTVPENFIGVGVAASDDPRVDDYLIDRLHELNIISVRIDLSYGDINGNAGRLLRKLINERFEVLLHLVQPFNQAYEMENEAAQLE
;
A
#
# COMPACT_ATOMS: atom_id res chain seq x y z
N MET A 1 -25.85 -10.07 -23.56
CA MET A 1 -26.74 -8.91 -23.70
C MET A 1 -26.19 -7.86 -22.74
N THR A 2 -25.65 -6.78 -23.29
CA THR A 2 -24.92 -5.73 -22.59
C THR A 2 -25.90 -4.74 -21.97
N ASP A 3 -26.15 -4.84 -20.67
CA ASP A 3 -26.84 -3.78 -19.93
C ASP A 3 -25.82 -2.73 -19.51
N ILE A 4 -25.65 -1.71 -20.35
CA ILE A 4 -24.99 -0.47 -19.99
C ILE A 4 -26.02 0.36 -19.23
N PRO A 5 -25.84 0.66 -17.93
CA PRO A 5 -26.83 1.43 -17.18
C PRO A 5 -26.95 2.86 -17.71
N SER A 6 -28.20 3.36 -17.77
CA SER A 6 -28.56 4.69 -18.28
C SER A 6 -27.81 5.82 -17.58
N LYS A 7 -27.45 6.86 -18.36
CA LYS A 7 -26.76 8.10 -17.94
C LYS A 7 -27.46 8.89 -16.81
N ASP A 8 -28.72 8.56 -16.49
CA ASP A 8 -29.55 9.33 -15.55
C ASP A 8 -29.21 9.11 -14.07
N LYS A 9 -28.31 8.17 -13.72
CA LYS A 9 -27.85 7.94 -12.33
C LYS A 9 -26.54 8.65 -11.96
N LEU A 10 -25.96 9.45 -12.84
CA LEU A 10 -24.73 10.22 -12.57
C LEU A 10 -24.99 11.52 -11.77
N GLU A 11 -26.25 11.91 -11.59
CA GLU A 11 -26.61 13.07 -10.78
C GLU A 11 -26.76 12.66 -9.31
N LYS A 12 -25.68 12.89 -8.53
CA LYS A 12 -25.62 13.15 -7.07
C LYS A 12 -24.40 12.51 -6.39
N ILE A 13 -23.25 12.46 -7.06
CA ILE A 13 -22.01 12.49 -6.28
C ILE A 13 -21.84 13.96 -5.85
N PRO A 14 -21.96 14.32 -4.56
CA PRO A 14 -21.64 15.66 -4.14
C PRO A 14 -20.20 15.94 -4.54
N SER A 15 -20.00 16.98 -5.36
CA SER A 15 -18.66 17.42 -5.74
C SER A 15 -17.84 17.62 -4.46
N MET A 16 -16.81 16.80 -4.28
CA MET A 16 -15.84 16.93 -3.18
C MET A 16 -15.10 18.28 -3.25
N VAL A 17 -15.23 18.98 -4.37
CA VAL A 17 -14.78 20.35 -4.61
C VAL A 17 -15.95 21.30 -4.34
N ASP A 18 -16.10 21.74 -3.09
CA ASP A 18 -16.96 22.88 -2.73
C ASP A 18 -16.17 24.20 -2.77
N GLY A 19 -16.87 25.35 -2.73
CA GLY A 19 -16.21 26.66 -2.78
C GLY A 19 -15.26 26.92 -1.61
N ARG A 20 -15.47 26.26 -0.46
CA ARG A 20 -14.59 26.37 0.72
C ARG A 20 -13.31 25.58 0.52
N PHE A 21 -13.38 24.41 -0.10
CA PHE A 21 -12.24 23.61 -0.53
C PHE A 21 -11.41 24.36 -1.56
N LEU A 22 -12.05 24.95 -2.58
CA LEU A 22 -11.35 25.73 -3.61
C LEU A 22 -10.62 26.95 -3.00
N LEU A 23 -11.27 27.68 -2.08
CA LEU A 23 -10.64 28.81 -1.40
C LEU A 23 -9.46 28.38 -0.52
N LYS A 24 -9.56 27.24 0.16
CA LYS A 24 -8.45 26.66 0.95
C LYS A 24 -7.28 26.26 0.06
N ALA A 25 -7.56 25.60 -1.06
CA ALA A 25 -6.54 25.24 -2.05
C ALA A 25 -5.81 26.47 -2.58
N ILE A 26 -6.53 27.51 -3.01
CA ILE A 26 -5.93 28.78 -3.50
C ILE A 26 -5.08 29.43 -2.40
N LYS A 27 -5.59 29.49 -1.16
CA LYS A 27 -4.84 30.05 -0.02
C LYS A 27 -3.56 29.26 0.28
N HIS A 28 -3.58 27.94 0.13
CA HIS A 28 -2.41 27.08 0.34
C HIS A 28 -1.36 27.26 -0.77
N ILE A 29 -1.82 27.36 -2.02
CA ILE A 29 -0.97 27.70 -3.18
C ILE A 29 -0.30 29.06 -2.98
N MET A 30 -1.07 30.08 -2.61
CA MET A 30 -0.57 31.43 -2.37
C MET A 30 0.43 31.52 -1.21
N LYS A 31 0.38 30.60 -0.25
CA LYS A 31 1.35 30.52 0.84
C LYS A 31 2.70 29.93 0.44
N GLY A 32 2.81 29.39 -0.78
CA GLY A 32 4.03 28.73 -1.25
C GLY A 32 4.23 27.32 -0.68
N ASP A 33 3.23 26.78 0.02
CA ASP A 33 3.29 25.47 0.68
C ASP A 33 3.30 24.29 -0.32
N LEU A 34 3.13 24.54 -1.63
CA LEU A 34 3.32 23.53 -2.68
C LEU A 34 4.80 23.21 -2.95
N LEU A 35 5.73 23.99 -2.39
CA LEU A 35 7.16 23.84 -2.59
C LEU A 35 7.85 23.75 -1.23
N LEU A 36 8.17 22.52 -0.82
CA LEU A 36 9.09 22.31 0.30
C LEU A 36 10.51 22.60 -0.20
N SER A 37 10.98 23.83 0.00
CA SER A 37 12.35 24.22 -0.33
C SER A 37 13.33 23.25 0.33
N LYS A 38 14.14 22.55 -0.47
CA LYS A 38 15.08 21.51 -0.02
C LYS A 38 14.42 20.32 0.71
N GLY A 39 13.14 20.03 0.51
CA GLY A 39 12.46 18.88 1.15
C GLY A 39 12.99 17.51 0.72
N HIS A 40 13.80 17.43 -0.34
CA HIS A 40 14.54 16.23 -0.72
C HIS A 40 15.85 16.05 0.05
N ILE A 41 16.31 17.08 0.77
CA ILE A 41 17.51 17.04 1.59
C ILE A 41 17.06 16.64 3.01
N PRO A 42 17.42 15.44 3.49
CA PRO A 42 17.13 15.06 4.86
C PRO A 42 17.81 16.03 5.84
N GLU A 43 17.24 16.23 7.03
CA GLU A 43 17.91 17.04 8.04
C GLU A 43 19.28 16.42 8.39
N ALA A 44 20.26 17.28 8.65
CA ALA A 44 21.60 16.79 8.97
C ALA A 44 21.60 16.09 10.34
N GLY A 45 22.40 15.03 10.48
CA GLY A 45 22.58 14.32 11.75
C GLY A 45 21.64 13.14 11.99
N HIS A 46 20.86 12.71 10.99
CA HIS A 46 20.14 11.44 11.06
C HIS A 46 21.13 10.26 11.03
N THR A 47 21.03 9.40 12.04
CA THR A 47 21.67 8.08 12.01
C THR A 47 20.79 7.16 11.18
N VAL A 48 21.34 6.60 10.10
CA VAL A 48 20.69 5.56 9.31
C VAL A 48 20.98 4.21 9.97
N PRO A 49 19.97 3.47 10.46
CA PRO A 49 20.16 2.13 11.01
C PRO A 49 20.76 1.17 9.98
N GLU A 50 21.48 0.14 10.43
CA GLU A 50 22.07 -0.87 9.55
C GLU A 50 21.01 -1.64 8.73
N ASN A 51 19.84 -1.84 9.33
CA ASN A 51 18.65 -2.48 8.76
C ASN A 51 17.69 -1.50 8.07
N PHE A 52 18.13 -0.27 7.77
CA PHE A 52 17.26 0.75 7.17
C PHE A 52 16.74 0.35 5.77
N ILE A 53 17.57 -0.35 5.00
CA ILE A 53 17.20 -0.77 3.65
C ILE A 53 16.33 -2.02 3.74
N GLY A 54 15.16 -1.96 3.11
CA GLY A 54 14.28 -3.10 2.95
C GLY A 54 13.67 -3.17 1.56
N VAL A 55 13.10 -4.34 1.24
CA VAL A 55 12.51 -4.62 -0.07
C VAL A 55 11.09 -5.16 0.05
N GLY A 56 10.27 -4.85 -0.95
CA GLY A 56 8.96 -5.49 -1.10
C GLY A 56 9.11 -6.92 -1.61
N VAL A 57 8.41 -7.86 -0.99
CA VAL A 57 8.36 -9.26 -1.39
C VAL A 57 6.92 -9.68 -1.65
N ALA A 58 6.73 -10.54 -2.64
CA ALA A 58 5.44 -11.06 -3.02
C ALA A 58 5.52 -12.58 -3.19
N ALA A 59 4.47 -13.28 -2.75
CA ALA A 59 4.42 -14.72 -2.86
C ALA A 59 4.06 -15.17 -4.28
N SER A 60 4.61 -16.31 -4.69
CA SER A 60 4.25 -16.99 -5.94
C SER A 60 3.32 -18.17 -5.66
N ASP A 61 2.65 -18.68 -6.70
CA ASP A 61 1.95 -19.97 -6.65
C ASP A 61 2.91 -21.14 -6.45
N ASP A 62 4.16 -21.02 -6.92
CA ASP A 62 5.19 -22.04 -6.72
C ASP A 62 5.88 -21.84 -5.35
N PRO A 63 5.72 -22.77 -4.39
CA PRO A 63 6.31 -22.62 -3.06
C PRO A 63 7.84 -22.61 -3.05
N ARG A 64 8.49 -23.11 -4.10
CA ARG A 64 9.97 -23.09 -4.23
C ARG A 64 10.51 -21.68 -4.40
N VAL A 65 9.68 -20.74 -4.86
CA VAL A 65 10.06 -19.33 -4.98
C VAL A 65 10.29 -18.72 -3.60
N ASP A 66 9.59 -19.19 -2.56
CA ASP A 66 9.80 -18.71 -1.20
C ASP A 66 11.21 -19.06 -0.67
N ASP A 67 11.73 -20.26 -0.99
CA ASP A 67 13.13 -20.65 -0.69
C ASP A 67 14.11 -19.73 -1.43
N TYR A 68 13.90 -19.58 -2.75
CA TYR A 68 14.74 -18.74 -3.58
C TYR A 68 14.79 -17.29 -3.07
N LEU A 69 13.65 -16.71 -2.70
CA LEU A 69 13.58 -15.36 -2.14
C LEU A 69 14.41 -15.22 -0.87
N ILE A 70 14.27 -16.16 0.07
CA ILE A 70 15.04 -16.13 1.32
C ILE A 70 16.54 -16.25 1.04
N ASP A 71 16.94 -17.16 0.15
CA ASP A 71 18.34 -17.31 -0.23
C ASP A 71 18.91 -16.01 -0.82
N ARG A 72 18.17 -15.34 -1.71
CA ARG A 72 18.59 -14.05 -2.29
C ARG A 72 18.67 -12.94 -1.25
N LEU A 73 17.72 -12.88 -0.32
CA LEU A 73 17.71 -11.87 0.74
C LEU A 73 18.91 -12.04 1.67
N HIS A 74 19.23 -13.28 2.04
CA HIS A 74 20.43 -13.59 2.82
C HIS A 74 21.72 -13.28 2.05
N GLU A 75 21.81 -13.63 0.76
CA GLU A 75 22.98 -13.29 -0.08
C GLU A 75 23.24 -11.78 -0.13
N LEU A 76 22.18 -10.97 -0.09
CA LEU A 76 22.24 -9.51 -0.12
C LEU A 76 22.36 -8.86 1.28
N ASN A 77 22.35 -9.64 2.36
CA ASN A 77 22.28 -9.17 3.75
C ASN A 77 21.09 -8.21 4.01
N ILE A 78 19.96 -8.44 3.34
CA ILE A 78 18.73 -7.66 3.55
C ILE A 78 17.88 -8.40 4.57
N ILE A 79 17.59 -7.77 5.71
CA ILE A 79 16.76 -8.37 6.78
C ILE A 79 15.38 -7.72 6.92
N SER A 80 15.20 -6.52 6.36
CA SER A 80 13.94 -5.77 6.42
C SER A 80 13.12 -6.03 5.14
N VAL A 81 11.88 -6.48 5.29
CA VAL A 81 11.00 -6.80 4.15
C VAL A 81 9.61 -6.22 4.34
N ARG A 82 8.98 -5.80 3.24
CA ARG A 82 7.55 -5.47 3.20
C ARG A 82 6.80 -6.57 2.48
N ILE A 83 5.73 -7.07 3.09
CA ILE A 83 4.79 -7.97 2.43
C ILE A 83 3.38 -7.38 2.49
N ASP A 84 2.71 -7.41 1.35
CA ASP A 84 1.30 -7.06 1.24
C ASP A 84 0.49 -8.33 1.56
N LEU A 85 -0.45 -8.24 2.51
CA LEU A 85 -1.30 -9.35 2.91
C LEU A 85 -2.76 -8.87 2.95
N SER A 86 -3.65 -9.67 2.37
CA SER A 86 -5.07 -9.53 2.67
C SER A 86 -5.52 -10.49 3.77
N TYR A 87 -6.50 -10.09 4.58
CA TYR A 87 -7.14 -11.00 5.54
C TYR A 87 -7.83 -12.20 4.87
N GLY A 88 -8.14 -12.12 3.57
CA GLY A 88 -8.56 -13.28 2.77
C GLY A 88 -7.44 -14.27 2.44
N ASP A 89 -6.18 -13.85 2.48
CA ASP A 89 -5.03 -14.60 1.96
C ASP A 89 -4.16 -15.27 3.04
N ILE A 90 -4.59 -15.23 4.30
CA ILE A 90 -3.80 -15.75 5.45
C ILE A 90 -3.44 -17.23 5.32
N ASN A 91 -4.30 -18.01 4.67
CA ASN A 91 -4.08 -19.43 4.39
C ASN A 91 -3.54 -19.69 2.98
N GLY A 92 -3.38 -18.66 2.16
CA GLY A 92 -2.86 -18.74 0.79
C GLY A 92 -1.35 -18.55 0.68
N ASN A 93 -0.89 -18.22 -0.53
CA ASN A 93 0.53 -18.05 -0.86
C ASN A 93 1.20 -16.94 -0.02
N ALA A 94 0.56 -15.77 0.11
CA ALA A 94 1.07 -14.65 0.89
C ALA A 94 1.24 -15.02 2.37
N GLY A 95 0.25 -15.72 2.95
CA GLY A 95 0.35 -16.25 4.31
C GLY A 95 1.45 -17.30 4.49
N ARG A 96 1.67 -18.16 3.49
CA ARG A 96 2.79 -19.13 3.49
C ARG A 96 4.13 -18.43 3.52
N LEU A 97 4.34 -17.44 2.63
CA LEU A 97 5.58 -16.66 2.59
C LEU A 97 5.78 -15.88 3.90
N LEU A 98 4.74 -15.22 4.44
CA LEU A 98 4.80 -14.50 5.71
C LEU A 98 5.29 -15.38 6.85
N ARG A 99 4.71 -16.59 7.01
CA ARG A 99 5.14 -17.53 8.04
C ARG A 99 6.61 -17.89 7.90
N LYS A 100 7.07 -18.08 6.66
CA LYS A 100 8.46 -18.42 6.38
C LYS A 100 9.42 -17.28 6.73
N LEU A 101 9.10 -16.04 6.33
CA LEU A 101 9.87 -14.84 6.69
C LEU A 101 9.98 -14.67 8.22
N ILE A 102 8.89 -14.90 8.95
CA ILE A 102 8.89 -14.85 10.43
C ILE A 102 9.79 -15.95 11.02
N ASN A 103 9.70 -17.17 10.49
CA ASN A 103 10.53 -18.28 10.95
C ASN A 103 12.03 -18.03 10.74
N GLU A 104 12.39 -17.39 9.63
CA GLU A 104 13.76 -16.97 9.28
C GLU A 104 14.18 -15.64 9.94
N ARG A 105 13.36 -15.08 10.86
CA ARG A 105 13.68 -13.88 11.66
C ARG A 105 13.85 -12.59 10.86
N PHE A 106 13.23 -12.46 9.70
CA PHE A 106 13.16 -11.18 8.99
C PHE A 106 12.34 -10.15 9.78
N GLU A 107 12.70 -8.88 9.65
CA GLU A 107 11.91 -7.76 10.12
C GLU A 107 10.81 -7.45 9.11
N VAL A 108 9.59 -7.91 9.40
CA VAL A 108 8.47 -7.83 8.47
C VAL A 108 7.62 -6.60 8.73
N LEU A 109 7.62 -5.66 7.78
CA LEU A 109 6.59 -4.65 7.65
C LEU A 109 5.37 -5.29 6.96
N LEU A 110 4.35 -5.59 7.77
CA LEU A 110 3.08 -6.09 7.26
C LEU A 110 2.23 -4.92 6.75
N HIS A 111 1.97 -4.92 5.45
CA HIS A 111 0.99 -4.02 4.85
C HIS A 111 -0.33 -4.77 4.66
N LEU A 112 -1.25 -4.56 5.59
CA LEU A 112 -2.57 -5.18 5.55
C LEU A 112 -3.47 -4.43 4.56
N VAL A 113 -4.01 -5.15 3.59
CA VAL A 113 -4.88 -4.61 2.53
C VAL A 113 -6.19 -5.38 2.46
N GLN A 114 -7.25 -4.71 2.03
CA GLN A 114 -8.54 -5.34 1.76
C GLN A 114 -8.42 -6.38 0.62
N PRO A 115 -9.19 -7.49 0.68
CA PRO A 115 -9.28 -8.45 -0.42
C PRO A 115 -9.70 -7.76 -1.72
N PHE A 116 -9.22 -8.27 -2.85
CA PHE A 116 -9.44 -7.63 -4.15
C PHE A 116 -10.92 -7.36 -4.46
N ASN A 117 -11.80 -8.33 -4.19
CA ASN A 117 -13.24 -8.18 -4.40
C ASN A 117 -13.83 -7.07 -3.51
N GLN A 118 -13.41 -6.99 -2.25
CA GLN A 118 -13.86 -5.93 -1.35
C GLN A 118 -13.29 -4.56 -1.76
N ALA A 119 -12.03 -4.52 -2.22
CA ALA A 119 -11.40 -3.32 -2.77
C ALA A 119 -12.20 -2.75 -3.95
N TYR A 120 -12.64 -3.64 -4.84
CA TYR A 120 -13.42 -3.27 -6.02
C TYR A 120 -14.79 -2.70 -5.65
N GLU A 121 -15.40 -3.21 -4.58
CA GLU A 121 -16.71 -2.76 -4.11
C GLU A 121 -16.64 -1.52 -3.20
N MET A 122 -15.45 -0.97 -2.90
CA MET A 122 -15.31 0.17 -1.99
C MET A 122 -16.04 1.43 -2.45
N GLU A 123 -16.38 1.55 -3.73
CA GLU A 123 -17.17 2.67 -4.25
C GLU A 123 -18.67 2.55 -3.88
N ASN A 124 -19.12 1.38 -3.46
CA ASN A 124 -20.49 1.12 -3.05
C ASN A 124 -20.67 1.37 -1.55
N GLU A 125 -21.57 2.30 -1.18
CA GLU A 125 -21.85 2.67 0.22
C GLU A 125 -22.20 1.47 1.11
N ALA A 126 -22.88 0.46 0.55
CA ALA A 126 -23.23 -0.76 1.27
C ALA A 126 -22.00 -1.58 1.69
N ALA A 127 -20.95 -1.59 0.87
CA ALA A 127 -19.72 -2.33 1.13
C ALA A 127 -18.76 -1.60 2.10
N GLN A 128 -19.05 -0.33 2.43
CA GLN A 128 -18.28 0.46 3.41
C GLN A 128 -18.79 0.29 4.85
N LEU A 129 -19.93 -0.36 5.04
CA LEU A 129 -20.59 -0.55 6.34
C LEU A 129 -20.24 -1.90 7.01
N GLU A 130 -19.53 -2.78 6.30
CA GLU A 130 -19.01 -4.07 6.79
C GLU A 130 -17.56 -3.94 7.30
#